data_AF-A0A958HRQ9-F1
#
_entry.id   AF-A0A958HRQ9-F1
#
_cell.length_a   1.000
_cell.length_b   1.000
_cell.length_c   1.000
_cell.angle_alpha   90.00
_cell.angle_beta   90.00
_cell.angle_gamma   90.00
#
_symmetry.space_group_name_H-M   'P 1'
#
loop_
_entity.id
_entity.type
_entity.pdbx_description
1 polymer ?
#
loop_
_entity_poly.entity_id
_entity_poly.type
_entity_poly.pdbx_seq_one_letter_code
_entity_poly.pdbx_strand_id
1 'polypeptide(L)'
;FRPGSGSQPCARGWRACHGSLAAAPARRHGGSSQPQQPRPRELSHRSTLMKTTILNGGLNGDRFTDHIQRLLQAELGDNGGDATVWTLRDEKIAYCLGCFDCWTKTPGICRIDDAGRDVAASIIASDLVVFLTPVTFGGYSSELKKAVDRSICLISPFFTRIDDEVHHQRRYDRYPAMLAIGILPEQNPEQEAIFTTLVERHAINLHAPQHAAVVVMRSQDEQTLRSVLHAALPARETERQ
;
A
#
# COMPACT_ATOMS: atom_id res chain seq x y z
N PHE A 1 27.04 13.87 -16.75
CA PHE A 1 26.39 12.91 -17.66
C PHE A 1 27.20 11.61 -17.69
N ARG A 2 26.78 10.62 -16.89
CA ARG A 2 27.12 9.21 -17.07
C ARG A 2 25.78 8.48 -17.17
N PRO A 3 25.56 7.61 -18.17
CA PRO A 3 24.32 6.85 -18.24
C PRO A 3 24.36 5.74 -17.17
N GLY A 4 23.40 5.77 -16.25
CA GLY A 4 23.21 4.73 -15.25
C GLY A 4 22.82 3.42 -15.92
N SER A 5 23.43 2.33 -15.44
CA SER A 5 23.14 0.94 -15.79
C SER A 5 21.64 0.65 -15.67
N GLY A 6 21.07 0.17 -16.78
CA GLY A 6 19.65 -0.15 -16.88
C GLY A 6 19.21 -1.19 -15.85
N SER A 7 18.27 -0.79 -15.00
CA SER A 7 17.33 -1.71 -14.40
C SER A 7 16.44 -2.26 -15.52
N GLN A 8 16.58 -3.55 -15.83
CA GLN A 8 15.62 -4.25 -16.70
C GLN A 8 14.20 -4.07 -16.14
N PRO A 9 13.22 -3.66 -16.95
CA PRO A 9 11.84 -3.56 -16.49
C PRO A 9 11.35 -4.98 -16.17
N CYS A 10 10.96 -5.20 -14.90
CA CYS A 10 10.25 -6.41 -14.51
C CYS A 10 8.96 -6.48 -15.33
N ALA A 11 8.77 -7.59 -16.05
CA ALA A 11 7.56 -7.84 -16.81
C ALA A 11 6.35 -7.82 -15.86
N ARG A 12 5.37 -6.91 -16.09
CA ARG A 12 4.04 -6.74 -15.45
C ARG A 12 3.74 -5.38 -14.77
N GLY A 13 4.53 -4.33 -14.97
CA GLY A 13 4.13 -2.97 -14.57
C GLY A 13 4.20 -2.67 -13.06
N TRP A 14 4.48 -3.67 -12.22
CA TRP A 14 4.89 -3.48 -10.83
C TRP A 14 6.36 -3.07 -10.74
N ARG A 15 6.63 -2.01 -10.00
CA ARG A 15 7.99 -1.55 -9.71
C ARG A 15 8.37 -1.96 -8.29
N ALA A 16 9.59 -2.46 -8.13
CA ALA A 16 10.17 -2.60 -6.80
C ALA A 16 10.55 -1.20 -6.29
N CYS A 17 10.30 -0.89 -5.01
CA CYS A 17 10.92 0.27 -4.40
C CYS A 17 12.40 -0.04 -4.20
N HIS A 18 13.28 0.75 -4.81
CA HIS A 18 14.71 0.70 -4.51
C HIS A 18 14.93 1.06 -3.03
N GLY A 19 15.85 0.37 -2.34
CA GLY A 19 16.12 0.61 -0.92
C GLY A 19 15.64 -0.47 0.06
N SER A 20 15.59 -1.75 -0.33
CA SER A 20 15.66 -2.84 0.67
C SER A 20 17.01 -2.78 1.38
N LEU A 21 17.10 -1.96 2.42
CA LEU A 21 18.19 -1.99 3.38
C LEU A 21 18.22 -3.40 3.97
N ALA A 22 19.17 -4.23 3.51
CA ALA A 22 19.58 -5.40 4.26
C ALA A 22 19.89 -4.91 5.68
N ALA A 23 19.27 -5.55 6.68
CA ALA A 23 19.53 -5.24 8.08
C ALA A 23 21.05 -5.22 8.30
N ALA A 24 21.58 -4.09 8.77
CA ALA A 24 23.00 -3.95 9.04
C ALA A 24 23.43 -5.06 10.04
N PRO A 25 24.55 -5.76 9.80
CA PRO A 25 24.99 -6.81 10.71
C PRO A 25 25.29 -6.20 12.09
N ALA A 26 24.64 -6.75 13.12
CA ALA A 26 24.91 -6.39 14.50
C ALA A 26 26.40 -6.55 14.80
N ARG A 27 27.05 -5.48 15.29
CA ARG A 27 28.44 -5.51 15.73
C ARG A 27 28.55 -6.50 16.89
N ARG A 28 29.32 -7.57 16.70
CA ARG A 28 29.64 -8.54 17.75
C ARG A 28 30.58 -7.87 18.76
N HIS A 29 30.07 -7.51 19.94
CA HIS A 29 30.90 -7.37 21.13
C HIS A 29 31.03 -8.75 21.79
N GLY A 30 32.27 -9.12 22.11
CA GLY A 30 32.64 -10.45 22.55
C GLY A 30 32.18 -10.80 23.97
N GLY A 31 31.98 -12.11 24.17
CA GLY A 31 32.31 -12.83 25.40
C GLY A 31 31.43 -12.59 26.63
N SER A 32 30.34 -13.35 26.76
CA SER A 32 30.06 -14.13 27.99
C SER A 32 28.94 -15.14 27.74
N SER A 33 29.06 -16.29 28.40
CA SER A 33 28.25 -17.51 28.29
C SER A 33 26.74 -17.27 28.44
N GLN A 34 25.97 -17.64 27.42
CA GLN A 34 24.50 -17.66 27.47
C GLN A 34 23.97 -19.04 27.88
N PRO A 35 22.92 -19.11 28.73
CA PRO A 35 22.21 -20.35 29.00
C PRO A 35 21.43 -20.82 27.76
N GLN A 36 21.38 -22.14 27.54
CA GLN A 36 20.71 -22.77 26.39
C GLN A 36 19.25 -22.33 26.31
N GLN A 37 18.92 -21.57 25.27
CA GLN A 37 17.54 -21.22 24.92
C GLN A 37 16.79 -22.45 24.41
N PRO A 38 15.50 -22.63 24.76
CA PRO A 38 14.69 -23.69 24.17
C PRO A 38 14.52 -23.44 22.68
N ARG A 39 14.65 -24.51 21.87
CA ARG A 39 14.46 -24.49 20.42
C ARG A 39 13.13 -23.82 20.05
N PRO A 40 13.10 -22.89 19.09
CA PRO A 40 11.84 -22.31 18.62
C PRO A 40 10.95 -23.44 18.10
N ARG A 41 9.73 -23.54 18.62
CA ARG A 41 8.68 -24.37 18.03
C ARG A 41 8.48 -23.89 16.59
N GLU A 42 8.55 -24.82 15.64
CA GLU A 42 8.21 -24.59 14.24
C GLU A 42 6.87 -23.85 14.15
N LEU A 43 6.91 -22.64 13.60
CA LEU A 43 5.71 -21.86 13.34
C LEU A 43 4.96 -22.54 12.20
N SER A 44 3.81 -23.09 12.56
CA SER A 44 2.85 -23.77 11.71
C SER A 44 2.54 -22.98 10.43
N HIS A 45 2.54 -23.69 9.29
CA HIS A 45 1.95 -23.37 7.99
C HIS A 45 1.35 -21.96 7.85
N ARG A 46 2.10 -21.05 7.19
CA ARG A 46 1.55 -19.81 6.65
C ARG A 46 0.46 -20.16 5.63
N SER A 47 -0.70 -19.53 5.77
CA SER A 47 -1.71 -19.46 4.72
C SER A 47 -1.07 -18.96 3.42
N THR A 48 -1.24 -19.70 2.33
CA THR A 48 -0.82 -19.36 0.96
C THR A 48 -1.75 -18.33 0.30
N LEU A 49 -2.67 -17.74 1.06
CA LEU A 49 -3.64 -16.75 0.57
C LEU A 49 -3.13 -15.33 0.86
N MET A 50 -3.01 -14.54 -0.20
CA MET A 50 -2.67 -13.12 -0.13
C MET A 50 -3.79 -12.35 0.57
N LYS A 51 -3.48 -11.69 1.69
CA LYS A 51 -4.45 -10.84 2.39
C LYS A 51 -4.49 -9.46 1.74
N THR A 52 -5.64 -9.09 1.18
CA THR A 52 -5.80 -7.78 0.56
C THR A 52 -6.66 -6.86 1.43
N THR A 53 -6.25 -5.61 1.58
CA THR A 53 -7.10 -4.51 2.08
C THR A 53 -7.42 -3.57 0.93
N ILE A 54 -8.69 -3.34 0.63
CA ILE A 54 -9.13 -2.37 -0.37
C ILE A 54 -9.69 -1.14 0.36
N LEU A 55 -9.12 0.03 0.09
CA LEU A 55 -9.64 1.31 0.53
C LEU A 55 -10.42 1.95 -0.63
N ASN A 56 -11.74 1.89 -0.58
CA ASN A 56 -12.62 2.53 -1.55
C ASN A 56 -12.83 3.99 -1.15
N GLY A 57 -12.17 4.89 -1.89
CA GLY A 57 -12.26 6.34 -1.77
C GLY A 57 -13.35 6.98 -2.65
N GLY A 58 -14.33 6.23 -3.14
CA GLY A 58 -15.45 6.77 -3.90
C GLY A 58 -16.23 7.80 -3.07
N LEU A 59 -16.62 8.91 -3.72
CA LEU A 59 -17.38 9.97 -3.09
C LEU A 59 -18.86 9.59 -2.93
N ASN A 60 -19.64 10.42 -2.24
CA ASN A 60 -21.08 10.22 -2.06
C ASN A 60 -21.78 10.03 -3.42
N GLY A 61 -22.47 8.89 -3.57
CA GLY A 61 -23.18 8.54 -4.80
C GLY A 61 -22.32 7.95 -5.92
N ASP A 62 -21.01 7.73 -5.71
CA ASP A 62 -20.12 7.20 -6.74
C ASP A 62 -20.28 5.68 -6.96
N ARG A 63 -21.27 5.32 -7.76
CA ARG A 63 -21.56 3.92 -8.10
C ARG A 63 -20.49 3.27 -8.97
N PHE A 64 -19.67 4.04 -9.68
CA PHE A 64 -18.65 3.49 -10.57
C PHE A 64 -17.45 3.00 -9.77
N THR A 65 -16.99 3.75 -8.76
CA THR A 65 -15.94 3.24 -7.87
C THR A 65 -16.37 1.96 -7.18
N ASP A 66 -17.64 1.88 -6.75
CA ASP A 66 -18.18 0.64 -6.18
C ASP A 66 -18.23 -0.51 -7.20
N HIS A 67 -18.48 -0.20 -8.48
CA HIS A 67 -18.43 -1.20 -9.54
C HIS A 67 -17.01 -1.73 -9.75
N ILE A 68 -16.00 -0.84 -9.84
CA ILE A 68 -14.59 -1.23 -9.93
C ILE A 68 -14.18 -2.07 -8.72
N GLN A 69 -14.62 -1.70 -7.51
CA GLN A 69 -14.39 -2.50 -6.30
C GLN A 69 -14.94 -3.92 -6.46
N ARG A 70 -16.20 -4.07 -6.91
CA ARG A 70 -16.81 -5.39 -7.11
C ARG A 70 -16.07 -6.23 -8.15
N LEU A 71 -15.66 -5.62 -9.25
CA LEU A 71 -14.83 -6.30 -10.27
C LEU A 71 -13.50 -6.76 -9.67
N LEU A 72 -12.82 -5.87 -8.93
CA LEU A 72 -11.55 -6.19 -8.27
C LEU A 72 -11.69 -7.33 -7.25
N GLN A 73 -12.76 -7.33 -6.45
CA GLN A 73 -13.04 -8.41 -5.51
C GLN A 73 -13.31 -9.75 -6.23
N ALA A 74 -14.02 -9.73 -7.36
CA ALA A 74 -14.24 -10.92 -8.17
C ALA A 74 -12.90 -11.47 -8.72
N GLU A 75 -12.06 -10.62 -9.30
CA GLU A 75 -10.73 -11.03 -9.79
C GLU A 75 -9.82 -11.56 -8.67
N LEU A 76 -9.88 -10.97 -7.47
CA LEU A 76 -9.15 -11.48 -6.31
C LEU A 76 -9.69 -12.85 -5.85
N GLY A 77 -11.01 -13.03 -5.84
CA GLY A 77 -11.68 -14.27 -5.48
C GLY A 77 -11.40 -15.41 -6.46
N ASP A 78 -11.40 -15.13 -7.77
CA ASP A 78 -11.02 -16.08 -8.82
C ASP A 78 -9.56 -16.53 -8.67
N ASN A 79 -8.70 -15.66 -8.10
CA ASN A 79 -7.33 -15.97 -7.73
C ASN A 79 -7.20 -16.60 -6.33
N GLY A 80 -8.30 -17.01 -5.71
CA GLY A 80 -8.37 -17.63 -4.37
C GLY A 80 -7.96 -16.71 -3.24
N GLY A 81 -7.84 -15.40 -3.47
CA GLY A 81 -7.55 -14.40 -2.44
C GLY A 81 -8.83 -13.96 -1.71
N ASP A 82 -8.65 -13.22 -0.62
CA ASP A 82 -9.74 -12.55 0.09
C ASP A 82 -9.37 -11.08 0.34
N ALA A 83 -10.38 -10.22 0.33
CA ALA A 83 -10.24 -8.78 0.45
C ALA A 83 -11.11 -8.23 1.57
N THR A 84 -10.47 -7.63 2.57
CA THR A 84 -11.15 -6.73 3.51
C THR A 84 -11.37 -5.39 2.83
N VAL A 85 -12.61 -4.91 2.79
CA VAL A 85 -12.95 -3.66 2.11
C VAL A 85 -13.42 -2.60 3.09
N TRP A 86 -12.83 -1.41 2.97
CA TRP A 86 -13.22 -0.21 3.68
C TRP A 86 -13.83 0.80 2.69
N THR A 87 -15.14 0.96 2.72
CA THR A 87 -15.84 2.00 1.95
C THR A 87 -15.77 3.31 2.73
N LEU A 88 -14.72 4.10 2.50
CA LEU A 88 -14.28 5.16 3.41
C LEU A 88 -15.31 6.27 3.64
N ARG A 89 -16.18 6.55 2.66
CA ARG A 89 -17.28 7.51 2.79
C ARG A 89 -18.34 7.10 3.82
N ASP A 90 -18.48 5.79 4.06
CA ASP A 90 -19.45 5.23 5.01
C ASP A 90 -18.83 5.12 6.42
N GLU A 91 -17.50 5.28 6.52
CA GLU A 91 -16.74 5.20 7.76
C GLU A 91 -16.63 6.56 8.46
N LYS A 92 -16.72 6.52 9.79
CA LYS A 92 -16.46 7.71 10.62
C LYS A 92 -14.95 7.89 10.78
N ILE A 93 -14.36 8.66 9.89
CA ILE A 93 -12.95 9.02 9.92
C ILE A 93 -12.83 10.55 9.96
N ALA A 94 -12.33 11.08 11.07
CA ALA A 94 -12.03 12.50 11.21
C ALA A 94 -10.76 12.88 10.44
N TYR A 95 -10.63 14.16 10.11
CA TYR A 95 -9.42 14.69 9.49
C TYR A 95 -8.21 14.53 10.42
N CYS A 96 -7.04 14.26 9.83
CA CYS A 96 -5.80 14.26 10.58
C CYS A 96 -5.50 15.67 11.10
N LEU A 97 -5.15 15.78 12.38
CA LEU A 97 -4.95 17.06 13.05
C LEU A 97 -3.49 17.54 13.01
N GLY A 98 -2.58 16.77 12.41
CA GLY A 98 -1.15 17.11 12.39
C GLY A 98 -0.50 17.20 13.77
N CYS A 99 -1.10 16.60 14.81
CA CYS A 99 -0.63 16.72 16.19
C CYS A 99 0.58 15.82 16.51
N PHE A 100 0.86 14.81 15.67
CA PHE A 100 1.94 13.83 15.84
C PHE A 100 1.94 13.02 17.16
N ASP A 101 0.86 13.05 17.95
CA ASP A 101 0.74 12.20 19.15
C ASP A 101 0.90 10.71 18.83
N CYS A 102 0.48 10.28 17.64
CA CYS A 102 0.66 8.91 17.14
C CYS A 102 2.12 8.51 16.85
N TRP A 103 3.04 9.47 16.91
CA TRP A 103 4.48 9.25 16.85
C TRP A 103 5.14 9.41 18.22
N THR A 104 4.70 10.38 19.02
CA THR A 104 5.43 10.84 20.20
C THR A 104 4.83 10.40 21.54
N LYS A 105 3.51 10.19 21.60
CA LYS A 105 2.79 9.82 22.84
C LYS A 105 2.24 8.40 22.81
N THR A 106 1.62 8.03 21.70
CA THR A 106 1.03 6.70 21.47
C THR A 106 1.58 6.12 20.16
N PRO A 107 2.85 5.68 20.12
CA PRO A 107 3.50 5.27 18.88
C PRO A 107 2.70 4.19 18.12
N GLY A 108 2.29 4.48 16.89
CA GLY A 108 1.52 3.56 16.05
C GLY A 108 0.00 3.62 16.24
N ILE A 109 -0.50 4.38 17.22
CA ILE A 109 -1.94 4.47 17.52
C ILE A 109 -2.34 5.94 17.54
N CYS A 110 -3.31 6.34 16.72
CA CYS A 110 -3.68 7.74 16.66
C CYS A 110 -4.58 8.19 17.81
N ARG A 111 -4.43 9.42 18.33
CA ARG A 111 -5.22 9.90 19.48
C ARG A 111 -6.72 9.96 19.24
N ILE A 112 -7.15 10.17 17.99
CA ILE A 112 -8.56 10.13 17.62
C ILE A 112 -8.96 8.66 17.54
N ASP A 113 -9.95 8.29 18.34
CA ASP A 113 -10.50 6.95 18.47
C ASP A 113 -11.72 6.80 17.56
N ASP A 114 -11.45 6.47 16.31
CA ASP A 114 -12.42 6.34 15.22
C ASP A 114 -11.97 5.26 14.23
N ALA A 115 -12.76 5.01 13.18
CA ALA A 115 -12.48 3.96 12.20
C ALA A 115 -11.11 4.15 11.49
N GLY A 116 -10.51 5.35 11.55
CA GLY A 116 -9.16 5.57 11.04
C GLY A 116 -8.08 4.74 11.73
N ARG A 117 -8.29 4.33 12.99
CA ARG A 117 -7.39 3.39 13.69
C ARG A 117 -7.48 2.00 13.07
N ASP A 118 -8.69 1.52 12.84
CA ASP A 118 -8.94 0.19 12.31
C ASP A 118 -8.49 0.08 10.85
N VAL A 119 -8.70 1.12 10.05
CA VAL A 119 -8.17 1.22 8.68
C VAL A 119 -6.64 1.14 8.69
N ALA A 120 -5.95 1.91 9.54
CA ALA A 120 -4.49 1.86 9.63
C ALA A 120 -3.99 0.46 10.03
N ALA A 121 -4.67 -0.19 10.98
CA ALA A 121 -4.38 -1.56 11.39
C ALA A 121 -4.59 -2.57 10.24
N SER A 122 -5.68 -2.42 9.47
CA SER A 122 -5.98 -3.25 8.30
C SER A 122 -4.89 -3.14 7.23
N ILE A 123 -4.43 -1.91 6.94
CA ILE A 123 -3.36 -1.65 5.97
C ILE A 123 -2.10 -2.44 6.35
N ILE A 124 -1.57 -2.24 7.56
CA ILE A 124 -0.28 -2.83 7.95
C ILE A 124 -0.35 -4.35 8.16
N ALA A 125 -1.54 -4.90 8.43
CA ALA A 125 -1.76 -6.34 8.56
C ALA A 125 -1.94 -7.07 7.22
N SER A 126 -2.10 -6.34 6.11
CA SER A 126 -2.29 -6.89 4.77
C SER A 126 -0.97 -7.23 4.06
N ASP A 127 -1.06 -8.10 3.05
CA ASP A 127 0.04 -8.34 2.10
C ASP A 127 -0.04 -7.37 0.90
N LEU A 128 -1.26 -6.92 0.57
CA LEU A 128 -1.54 -5.91 -0.46
C LEU A 128 -2.55 -4.89 0.07
N VAL A 129 -2.23 -3.61 -0.07
CA VAL A 129 -3.19 -2.52 0.07
C VAL A 129 -3.53 -1.95 -1.30
N VAL A 130 -4.83 -1.82 -1.58
CA VAL A 130 -5.35 -1.20 -2.80
C VAL A 130 -5.99 0.14 -2.47
N PHE A 131 -5.47 1.21 -3.08
CA PHE A 131 -6.05 2.53 -3.06
C PHE A 131 -6.93 2.72 -4.29
N LEU A 132 -8.23 2.58 -4.12
CA LEU A 132 -9.21 2.75 -5.20
C LEU A 132 -9.88 4.11 -5.08
N THR A 133 -9.69 4.99 -6.07
CA THR A 133 -10.09 6.40 -5.91
C THR A 133 -10.47 7.07 -7.23
N PRO A 134 -11.52 7.91 -7.24
CA PRO A 134 -11.62 8.98 -8.22
C PRO A 134 -10.38 9.86 -8.16
N VAL A 135 -9.78 10.17 -9.31
CA VAL A 135 -8.65 11.10 -9.37
C VAL A 135 -9.20 12.51 -9.22
N THR A 136 -8.70 13.25 -8.22
CA THR A 136 -9.14 14.61 -7.91
C THR A 136 -7.92 15.53 -7.91
N PHE A 137 -7.86 16.48 -8.85
CA PHE A 137 -6.70 17.37 -9.06
C PHE A 137 -5.37 16.61 -9.21
N GLY A 138 -5.37 15.48 -9.94
CA GLY A 138 -4.20 14.62 -10.10
C GLY A 138 -3.84 13.76 -8.89
N GLY A 139 -4.63 13.78 -7.81
CA GLY A 139 -4.38 13.01 -6.60
C GLY A 139 -5.57 12.17 -6.13
N TYR A 140 -5.52 11.77 -4.87
CA TYR A 140 -6.56 10.99 -4.21
C TYR A 140 -7.82 11.83 -3.95
N SER A 141 -8.98 11.17 -3.87
CA SER A 141 -10.22 11.78 -3.39
C SER A 141 -10.08 12.23 -1.93
N SER A 142 -10.96 13.13 -1.48
CA SER A 142 -10.99 13.59 -0.09
C SER A 142 -11.18 12.44 0.91
N GLU A 143 -11.99 11.44 0.57
CA GLU A 143 -12.27 10.30 1.43
C GLU A 143 -11.04 9.40 1.60
N LEU A 144 -10.34 9.07 0.51
CA LEU A 144 -9.10 8.32 0.59
C LEU A 144 -8.00 9.12 1.30
N LYS A 145 -7.90 10.42 1.04
CA LYS A 145 -6.88 11.28 1.66
C LYS A 145 -7.02 11.35 3.18
N LYS A 146 -8.25 11.36 3.71
CA LYS A 146 -8.48 11.26 5.17
C LYS A 146 -7.83 9.99 5.75
N ALA A 147 -8.10 8.82 5.17
CA ALA A 147 -7.54 7.56 5.64
C ALA A 147 -6.01 7.52 5.51
N VAL A 148 -5.47 8.00 4.39
CA VAL A 148 -4.02 8.08 4.14
C VAL A 148 -3.32 8.96 5.19
N ASP A 149 -3.84 10.16 5.46
CA ASP A 149 -3.23 11.09 6.42
C ASP A 149 -3.29 10.56 7.86
N ARG A 150 -4.33 9.79 8.18
CA ARG A 150 -4.49 9.11 9.48
C ARG A 150 -3.54 7.92 9.63
N SER A 151 -3.01 7.39 8.52
CA SER A 151 -2.09 6.25 8.47
C SER A 151 -0.62 6.63 8.65
N ILE A 152 -0.28 7.90 8.85
CA ILE A 152 1.10 8.36 9.14
C ILE A 152 1.72 7.66 10.37
N CYS A 153 0.87 7.18 11.29
CA CYS A 153 1.32 6.40 12.44
C CYS A 153 1.99 5.07 12.05
N LEU A 154 1.81 4.59 10.81
CA LEU A 154 2.43 3.35 10.31
C LEU A 154 3.92 3.49 10.01
N ILE A 155 4.46 4.71 10.02
CA ILE A 155 5.89 4.99 9.86
C ILE A 155 6.49 5.60 11.12
N SER A 156 7.81 5.53 11.24
CA SER A 156 8.56 6.03 12.39
C SER A 156 8.79 7.55 12.27
N PRO A 157 8.79 8.34 13.36
CA PRO A 157 9.15 9.76 13.28
C PRO A 157 10.62 10.00 12.93
N PHE A 158 11.49 8.98 13.07
CA PHE A 158 12.91 9.13 12.79
C PHE A 158 13.20 9.13 11.29
N PHE A 159 14.24 9.85 10.89
CA PHE A 159 14.63 9.96 9.49
C PHE A 159 15.65 8.89 9.09
N THR A 160 15.64 8.56 7.80
CA THR A 160 16.61 7.74 7.09
C THR A 160 16.84 8.34 5.70
N ARG A 161 17.81 7.77 4.97
CA ARG A 161 18.01 8.06 3.55
C ARG A 161 17.57 6.87 2.71
N ILE A 162 16.81 7.12 1.66
CA ILE A 162 16.45 6.17 0.61
C ILE A 162 16.73 6.89 -0.70
N ASP A 163 17.57 6.31 -1.57
CA ASP A 163 17.96 6.89 -2.86
C ASP A 163 18.38 8.38 -2.77
N ASP A 164 19.25 8.68 -1.79
CA ASP A 164 19.76 10.02 -1.47
C ASP A 164 18.72 11.07 -0.99
N GLU A 165 17.46 10.68 -0.84
CA GLU A 165 16.39 11.51 -0.30
C GLU A 165 16.11 11.22 1.18
N VAL A 166 15.58 12.21 1.90
CA VAL A 166 15.20 12.07 3.30
C VAL A 166 13.80 11.47 3.39
N HIS A 167 13.70 10.31 4.06
CA HIS A 167 12.44 9.63 4.33
C HIS A 167 12.33 9.26 5.81
N HIS A 168 11.16 8.83 6.23
CA HIS A 168 10.96 8.26 7.56
C HIS A 168 11.44 6.80 7.64
N GLN A 169 11.96 6.40 8.79
CA GLN A 169 12.32 5.00 9.06
C GLN A 169 11.08 4.12 9.11
N ARG A 170 11.29 2.82 8.89
CA ARG A 170 10.27 1.79 9.14
C ARG A 170 9.91 1.77 10.62
N ARG A 171 8.61 1.65 10.91
CA ARG A 171 8.10 1.34 12.25
C ARG A 171 7.95 -0.16 12.45
N TYR A 172 7.53 -0.89 11.41
CA TYR A 172 7.27 -2.32 11.44
C TYR A 172 8.21 -3.08 10.51
N ASP A 173 8.40 -4.38 10.77
CA ASP A 173 9.29 -5.22 9.97
C ASP A 173 8.76 -5.49 8.56
N ARG A 174 7.43 -5.46 8.38
CA ARG A 174 6.75 -5.76 7.13
C ARG A 174 5.76 -4.66 6.76
N TYR A 175 5.65 -4.40 5.46
CA TYR A 175 4.73 -3.47 4.84
C TYR A 175 4.06 -4.14 3.64
N PRO A 176 2.79 -3.82 3.34
CA PRO A 176 2.08 -4.37 2.19
C PRO A 176 2.65 -3.83 0.88
N ALA A 177 2.55 -4.63 -0.18
CA ALA A 177 2.63 -4.11 -1.55
C ALA A 177 1.49 -3.10 -1.79
N MET A 178 1.68 -2.13 -2.69
CA MET A 178 0.73 -1.04 -2.88
C MET A 178 0.24 -0.95 -4.33
N LEU A 179 -1.05 -1.13 -4.55
CA LEU A 179 -1.69 -0.88 -5.84
C LEU A 179 -2.58 0.36 -5.73
N ALA A 180 -2.45 1.32 -6.63
CA ALA A 180 -3.40 2.42 -6.75
C ALA A 180 -4.16 2.33 -8.06
N ILE A 181 -5.49 2.44 -7.98
CA ILE A 181 -6.41 2.45 -9.11
C ILE A 181 -7.10 3.81 -9.12
N GLY A 182 -6.68 4.67 -10.05
CA GLY A 182 -7.30 5.95 -10.32
C GLY A 182 -8.49 5.81 -11.26
N ILE A 183 -9.56 6.55 -11.01
CA ILE A 183 -10.72 6.66 -11.91
C ILE A 183 -10.79 8.08 -12.46
N LEU A 184 -10.74 8.21 -13.78
CA LEU A 184 -10.99 9.47 -14.48
C LEU A 184 -12.30 9.39 -15.29
N PRO A 185 -12.99 10.53 -15.50
CA PRO A 185 -14.19 10.55 -16.35
C PRO A 185 -13.84 10.33 -17.84
N GLU A 186 -12.70 10.85 -18.26
CA GLU A 186 -12.19 10.81 -19.63
C GLU A 186 -10.65 10.80 -19.61
N GLN A 187 -10.04 10.49 -20.75
CA GLN A 187 -8.59 10.41 -20.86
C GLN A 187 -7.94 11.76 -20.53
N ASN A 188 -6.98 11.76 -19.61
CA ASN A 188 -6.22 12.96 -19.25
C ASN A 188 -4.79 12.57 -18.91
N PRO A 189 -3.88 12.57 -19.90
CA PRO A 189 -2.50 12.12 -19.72
C PRO A 189 -1.73 12.88 -18.65
N GLU A 190 -2.05 14.16 -18.44
CA GLU A 190 -1.40 14.99 -17.42
C GLU A 190 -1.82 14.53 -16.02
N GLN A 191 -3.12 14.37 -15.76
CA GLN A 191 -3.59 13.86 -14.46
C GLN A 191 -3.14 12.43 -14.21
N GLU A 192 -3.09 11.58 -15.24
CA GLU A 192 -2.56 10.21 -15.15
C GLU A 192 -1.08 10.21 -14.73
N ALA A 193 -0.26 11.07 -15.33
CA ALA A 193 1.16 11.20 -14.99
C ALA A 193 1.37 11.73 -13.57
N ILE A 194 0.60 12.74 -13.15
CA ILE A 194 0.66 13.30 -11.79
C ILE A 194 0.23 12.24 -10.76
N PHE A 195 -0.88 11.54 -11.01
CA PHE A 195 -1.40 10.50 -10.13
C PHE A 195 -0.40 9.35 -9.99
N THR A 196 0.18 8.90 -11.10
CA THR A 196 1.21 7.86 -11.10
C THR A 196 2.40 8.29 -10.26
N THR A 197 2.95 9.48 -10.52
CA THR A 197 4.08 10.02 -9.75
C THR A 197 3.77 10.12 -8.25
N LEU A 198 2.58 10.61 -7.89
CA LEU A 198 2.14 10.69 -6.50
C LEU A 198 2.14 9.32 -5.83
N VAL A 199 1.60 8.30 -6.50
CA VAL A 199 1.54 6.92 -5.99
C VAL A 199 2.94 6.36 -5.80
N GLU A 200 3.83 6.53 -6.78
CA GLU A 200 5.22 6.05 -6.69
C GLU A 200 5.95 6.67 -5.48
N ARG A 201 5.82 7.99 -5.29
CA ARG A 201 6.45 8.69 -4.15
C ARG A 201 5.82 8.31 -2.82
N HIS A 202 4.51 8.06 -2.80
CA HIS A 202 3.81 7.61 -1.61
C HIS A 202 4.19 6.18 -1.21
N ALA A 203 4.47 5.30 -2.19
CA ALA A 203 4.93 3.93 -1.96
C ALA A 203 6.26 3.91 -1.21
N ILE A 204 7.20 4.78 -1.60
CA ILE A 204 8.49 4.94 -0.92
C ILE A 204 8.28 5.38 0.54
N ASN A 205 7.43 6.39 0.76
CA ASN A 205 7.13 6.89 2.10
C ASN A 205 6.47 5.84 3.00
N LEU A 206 5.67 4.94 2.43
CA LEU A 206 5.04 3.83 3.15
C LEU A 206 5.86 2.54 3.13
N HIS A 207 7.12 2.56 2.66
CA HIS A 207 8.01 1.40 2.60
C HIS A 207 7.43 0.19 1.85
N ALA A 208 6.52 0.41 0.91
CA ALA A 208 5.95 -0.67 0.13
C ALA A 208 7.06 -1.43 -0.62
N PRO A 209 7.14 -2.78 -0.54
CA PRO A 209 8.20 -3.53 -1.22
C PRO A 209 8.05 -3.45 -2.74
N GLN A 210 6.81 -3.36 -3.23
CA GLN A 210 6.46 -3.21 -4.62
C GLN A 210 5.24 -2.31 -4.74
N HIS A 211 5.12 -1.59 -5.86
CA HIS A 211 3.94 -0.80 -6.15
C HIS A 211 3.55 -0.82 -7.64
N ALA A 212 2.29 -0.52 -7.90
CA ALA A 212 1.76 -0.24 -9.22
C ALA A 212 0.71 0.87 -9.16
N ALA A 213 0.57 1.62 -10.25
CA ALA A 213 -0.50 2.58 -10.45
C ALA A 213 -1.16 2.30 -11.79
N VAL A 214 -2.49 2.24 -11.82
CA VAL A 214 -3.27 2.15 -13.04
C VAL A 214 -4.40 3.16 -13.00
N VAL A 215 -4.81 3.63 -14.18
CA VAL A 215 -5.95 4.52 -14.32
C VAL A 215 -6.97 3.88 -15.25
N VAL A 216 -8.23 3.86 -14.81
CA VAL A 216 -9.38 3.42 -15.60
C VAL A 216 -10.30 4.59 -15.87
N MET A 217 -11.01 4.52 -16.99
CA MET A 217 -11.94 5.56 -17.44
C MET A 217 -13.39 5.11 -17.21
N ARG A 218 -14.26 6.05 -16.85
CA ARG A 218 -15.71 5.78 -16.71
C ARG A 218 -16.37 5.32 -18.01
N SER A 219 -15.77 5.66 -19.15
CA SER A 219 -16.25 5.31 -20.49
C SER A 219 -15.83 3.91 -20.97
N GLN A 220 -14.93 3.22 -20.26
CA GLN A 220 -14.48 1.89 -20.65
C GLN A 220 -15.57 0.84 -20.41
N ASP A 221 -15.65 -0.14 -21.32
CA ASP A 221 -16.51 -1.30 -21.18
C ASP A 221 -15.99 -2.28 -20.12
N GLU A 222 -16.86 -3.15 -19.61
CA GLU A 222 -16.52 -4.08 -18.54
C GLU A 222 -15.36 -5.03 -18.90
N GLN A 223 -15.27 -5.49 -20.16
CA GLN A 223 -14.21 -6.41 -20.59
C GLN A 223 -12.84 -5.73 -20.52
N THR A 224 -12.75 -4.49 -20.99
CA THR A 224 -11.56 -3.65 -20.86
C THR A 224 -11.21 -3.42 -19.39
N LEU A 225 -12.19 -3.07 -18.55
CA LEU A 225 -11.97 -2.85 -17.12
C LEU A 225 -11.42 -4.10 -16.43
N ARG A 226 -12.02 -5.27 -16.64
CA ARG A 226 -11.53 -6.55 -16.11
C ARG A 226 -10.11 -6.86 -16.55
N SER A 227 -9.81 -6.66 -17.83
CA SER A 227 -8.46 -6.90 -18.37
C SER A 227 -7.40 -6.03 -17.69
N VAL A 228 -7.71 -4.75 -17.46
CA VAL A 228 -6.82 -3.83 -16.74
C VAL A 228 -6.65 -4.26 -15.28
N LEU A 229 -7.73 -4.58 -14.57
CA LEU A 229 -7.68 -5.00 -13.16
C LEU A 229 -6.91 -6.31 -12.97
N HIS A 230 -7.15 -7.28 -13.85
CA HIS A 230 -6.43 -8.56 -13.87
C HIS A 230 -4.92 -8.34 -14.06
N ALA A 231 -4.53 -7.49 -15.02
CA ALA A 231 -3.12 -7.18 -15.27
C ALA A 231 -2.46 -6.38 -14.14
N ALA A 232 -3.25 -5.59 -13.39
CA ALA A 232 -2.78 -4.77 -12.29
C ALA A 232 -2.52 -5.55 -11.00
N LEU A 233 -3.13 -6.74 -10.82
CA LEU A 233 -2.89 -7.58 -9.65
C LEU A 233 -1.53 -8.30 -9.74
N PRO A 234 -0.80 -8.45 -8.62
CA PRO A 234 0.47 -9.16 -8.64
C PRO A 234 0.22 -10.65 -8.93
N ALA A 235 1.08 -11.24 -9.77
CA ALA A 235 1.02 -12.66 -10.06
C ALA A 235 1.32 -13.45 -8.78
N ARG A 236 0.59 -14.56 -8.55
CA ARG A 236 1.01 -15.52 -7.53
C ARG A 236 2.39 -16.04 -7.92
N GLU A 237 3.32 -16.05 -6.96
CA GLU A 237 4.42 -17.01 -7.02
C GLU A 237 3.77 -18.39 -6.90
N THR A 238 3.47 -19.01 -8.04
CA THR A 238 3.23 -20.45 -8.08
C THR A 238 4.50 -21.06 -7.53
N GLU A 239 4.39 -21.77 -6.40
CA GLU A 239 5.50 -22.46 -5.76
C GLU A 239 6.34 -23.14 -6.85
N ARG A 240 7.56 -22.61 -7.08
CA ARG A 240 8.57 -23.36 -7.82
C ARG A 240 8.89 -24.54 -6.90
N GLN A 241 8.27 -25.67 -7.22
CA GLN A 241 8.64 -26.99 -6.69
C GLN A 241 10.12 -27.26 -6.96
#